data_AF-A0A662MD23-F1
#
_entry.id   AF-A0A662MD23-F1
#
_cell.length_a   1.000
_cell.length_b   1.000
_cell.length_c   1.000
_cell.angle_alpha   90.00
_cell.angle_beta   90.00
_cell.angle_gamma   90.00
#
_symmetry.space_group_name_H-M   'P 1'
#
loop_
_entity.id
_entity.type
_entity.pdbx_description
1 polymer ?
#
loop_
_entity_poly.entity_id
_entity_poly.type
_entity_poly.pdbx_seq_one_letter_code
_entity_poly.pdbx_strand_id
1 'polypeptide(L)' 'MDKKRAFVYAVILGIIPWIAYVVISPVFNRAEPLILGMPPLMFWDVIWLFLTSLCLYGAYRMELRGGLLE' A
#
# COMPACT_ATOMS: atom_id res chain seq x y z
N MET A 1 -15.12 5.46 -16.89
CA MET A 1 -14.29 4.26 -16.67
C MET A 1 -15.24 3.09 -16.52
N ASP A 2 -15.03 1.96 -17.17
CA ASP A 2 -15.90 0.80 -17.00
C ASP A 2 -15.67 0.11 -15.64
N LYS A 3 -16.71 -0.55 -15.12
CA LYS A 3 -16.68 -1.24 -13.82
C LYS A 3 -15.53 -2.25 -13.71
N LYS A 4 -15.23 -2.97 -14.80
CA LYS A 4 -14.16 -3.97 -14.82
C LYS A 4 -12.79 -3.31 -14.64
N ARG A 5 -12.48 -2.25 -15.38
CA ARG A 5 -11.22 -1.50 -15.20
C ARG A 5 -11.12 -0.87 -13.82
N ALA A 6 -12.20 -0.28 -13.32
CA ALA A 6 -12.25 0.30 -11.97
C ALA A 6 -11.87 -0.72 -10.89
N PHE A 7 -12.48 -1.92 -10.96
CA PHE A 7 -12.19 -3.02 -10.05
C PHE A 7 -10.73 -3.47 -10.15
N VAL A 8 -10.23 -3.70 -11.38
CA VAL A 8 -8.84 -4.13 -11.59
C VAL A 8 -7.86 -3.11 -10.98
N TYR A 9 -8.07 -1.82 -11.20
CA TYR A 9 -7.21 -0.79 -10.62
C TYR A 9 -7.29 -0.73 -9.09
N ALA A 10 -8.49 -0.88 -8.52
CA ALA A 10 -8.66 -0.93 -7.07
C ALA A 10 -7.94 -2.13 -6.44
N VAL A 11 -8.03 -3.31 -7.06
CA VAL A 11 -7.32 -4.52 -6.62
C VAL A 11 -5.81 -4.35 -6.71
N ILE A 12 -5.31 -3.77 -7.81
CA ILE A 12 -3.87 -3.48 -7.95
C ILE A 12 -3.41 -2.51 -6.85
N LEU A 13 -4.18 -1.47 -6.56
CA LEU A 13 -3.84 -0.53 -5.48
C LEU A 13 -3.89 -1.20 -4.10
N GLY A 14 -4.84 -2.11 -3.87
CA GLY A 14 -4.96 -2.86 -2.63
C GLY A 14 -3.88 -3.92 -2.42
N ILE A 15 -3.32 -4.51 -3.49
CA ILE A 15 -2.27 -5.54 -3.36
C ILE A 15 -0.89 -4.94 -3.08
N ILE A 16 -0.67 -3.67 -3.44
CA ILE A 16 0.62 -2.99 -3.23
C ILE A 16 1.04 -2.99 -1.75
N PRO A 17 0.20 -2.55 -0.79
CA PRO A 17 0.51 -2.65 0.64
C PRO A 17 0.83 -4.07 1.10
N TRP A 18 0.08 -5.07 0.62
CA TRP A 18 0.32 -6.47 0.98
C TRP A 18 1.71 -6.95 0.53
N ILE A 19 2.12 -6.62 -0.70
CA ILE A 19 3.47 -6.93 -1.20
C ILE A 19 4.52 -6.23 -0.34
N ALA A 20 4.31 -4.96 0.00
CA ALA A 20 5.24 -4.19 0.80
C ALA A 20 5.46 -4.77 2.22
N TYR A 21 4.39 -5.20 2.88
CA TYR A 21 4.45 -5.75 4.24
C TYR A 21 4.84 -7.22 4.30
N VAL A 22 4.47 -8.04 3.31
CA VAL A 22 4.69 -9.50 3.37
C VAL A 22 5.90 -9.94 2.57
N VAL A 23 6.05 -9.44 1.34
CA VAL A 23 7.09 -9.90 0.43
C VAL A 23 8.38 -9.10 0.64
N ILE A 24 8.27 -7.79 0.85
CA ILE A 24 9.42 -6.89 0.90
C ILE A 24 9.98 -6.73 2.33
N SER A 25 9.14 -6.82 3.37
CA SER A 25 9.58 -6.62 4.76
C SER A 25 10.77 -7.48 5.20
N PRO A 26 10.96 -8.75 4.76
CA PRO A 26 12.13 -9.53 5.18
C PRO A 26 13.46 -8.91 4.72
N VAL A 27 13.47 -8.12 3.64
CA VAL A 27 14.66 -7.42 3.12
C VAL A 27 15.13 -6.34 4.10
N PHE A 28 14.22 -5.78 4.89
CA PHE A 28 14.48 -4.73 5.87
C PHE A 28 14.65 -5.26 7.30
N ASN A 29 14.47 -6.57 7.51
CA ASN A 29 14.54 -7.20 8.83
C ASN A 29 15.99 -7.33 9.34
N ARG A 30 16.56 -6.19 9.74
CA ARG A 30 17.89 -6.06 10.35
C ARG A 30 17.84 -5.01 11.44
N ALA A 31 18.71 -5.13 12.45
CA ALA A 31 18.78 -4.18 13.55
C ALA A 31 19.42 -2.84 13.13
N GLU A 32 20.42 -2.89 12.24
CA GLU A 32 21.24 -1.75 11.84
C GLU A 32 21.40 -1.67 10.30
N PRO A 33 21.71 -0.48 9.75
CA PRO A 33 21.84 0.81 10.43
C PRO A 33 20.49 1.40 10.83
N LEU A 34 20.47 2.23 11.88
CA LEU A 34 19.26 2.96 12.26
C LEU A 34 18.95 4.04 11.22
N ILE A 35 17.68 4.12 10.80
CA ILE A 35 17.15 5.15 9.90
C ILE A 35 16.23 6.04 10.74
N LEU A 36 16.57 7.33 10.87
CA LEU A 36 15.86 8.27 11.76
C LEU A 36 15.70 7.77 13.21
N GLY A 37 16.69 7.01 13.71
CA GLY A 37 16.67 6.47 15.08
C GLY A 37 15.90 5.16 15.26
N MET A 38 15.40 4.54 14.18
CA MET A 38 14.69 3.25 14.23
C MET A 38 15.32 2.19 13.32
N PRO A 39 15.17 0.89 13.64
CA PRO A 39 15.59 -0.19 12.74
C PRO A 39 14.93 -0.06 11.35
N PRO A 40 15.60 -0.49 10.26
CA PRO A 40 15.08 -0.34 8.90
C PRO A 40 13.67 -0.90 8.68
N LEU A 41 13.33 -2.05 9.29
CA LEU A 41 11.98 -2.61 9.19
C LEU A 41 10.93 -1.69 9.82
N MET A 42 11.19 -1.15 11.01
CA MET A 42 10.27 -0.20 11.65
C MET A 42 10.11 1.06 10.80
N PHE A 43 11.20 1.59 10.25
CA PHE A 43 11.15 2.74 9.35
C PHE A 43 10.27 2.47 8.11
N TRP A 44 10.46 1.30 7.50
CA TRP A 44 9.68 0.85 6.37
C TRP A 44 8.19 0.78 6.71
N ASP A 45 7.82 0.12 7.81
CA ASP A 45 6.43 -0.06 8.21
C ASP A 45 5.73 1.26 8.54
N VAL A 46 6.45 2.21 9.17
CA VAL A 46 5.94 3.56 9.47
C VAL A 46 5.65 4.34 8.19
N ILE A 47 6.54 4.30 7.18
CA ILE A 47 6.25 4.92 5.88
C ILE A 47 5.02 4.28 5.24
N TRP A 48 4.95 2.95 5.27
CA TRP A 48 3.85 2.22 4.67
C TRP A 48 2.51 2.42 5.36
N LEU A 49 2.48 2.86 6.62
CA LEU A 49 1.24 3.28 7.28
C LEU A 49 0.55 4.38 6.46
N PHE A 50 1.30 5.41 6.06
CA PHE A 50 0.77 6.52 5.26
C PHE A 50 0.53 6.11 3.81
N LEU A 51 1.46 5.37 3.20
CA LEU A 51 1.31 4.94 1.81
C LEU A 51 0.11 4.01 1.63
N THR A 52 -0.18 3.14 2.61
CA THR A 52 -1.36 2.26 2.57
C THR A 52 -2.65 3.07 2.57
N SER A 53 -2.76 4.09 3.41
CA SER A 53 -3.92 5.00 3.37
C SER A 53 -4.06 5.68 2.00
N LEU A 54 -2.96 6.09 1.37
CA LEU A 54 -2.98 6.67 0.02
C LEU A 54 -3.38 5.66 -1.06
N CYS A 55 -2.88 4.42 -0.98
CA CYS A 55 -3.26 3.33 -1.89
C CYS A 55 -4.75 3.04 -1.80
N LEU A 56 -5.28 2.88 -0.59
CA LEU A 56 -6.70 2.60 -0.36
C LEU A 56 -7.58 3.79 -0.72
N TYR A 57 -7.13 5.02 -0.45
CA TYR A 57 -7.82 6.21 -0.94
C TYR A 57 -7.88 6.23 -2.47
N GLY A 58 -6.78 5.90 -3.15
CA GLY A 58 -6.74 5.72 -4.59
C GLY A 58 -7.75 4.67 -5.06
N ALA A 59 -7.76 3.49 -4.44
CA ALA A 59 -8.69 2.41 -4.76
C ALA A 59 -10.15 2.87 -4.63
N TYR A 60 -10.50 3.49 -3.50
CA TYR A 60 -11.82 4.07 -3.27
C TYR A 60 -12.22 5.08 -4.35
N ARG A 61 -11.31 5.98 -4.74
CA ARG A 61 -11.57 6.96 -5.81
C ARG A 61 -11.78 6.29 -7.16
N MET A 62 -11.11 5.18 -7.45
CA MET A 62 -11.27 4.43 -8.69
C MET A 62 -12.63 3.71 -8.71
N GLU A 63 -13.01 3.08 -7.61
CA GLU A 63 -14.31 2.40 -7.48
C GLU A 63 -15.48 3.38 -7.57
N LEU A 64 -15.39 4.52 -6.89
CA LEU A 64 -16.39 5.59 -6.96
C LEU A 64 -16.55 6.13 -8.39
N ARG A 65 -15.45 6.42 -9.09
CA ARG A 65 -15.48 6.88 -10.50
C ARG A 65 -15.94 5.81 -11.49
N GLY A 66 -15.82 4.54 -11.11
CA GLY A 66 -16.29 3.40 -11.90
C GLY A 66 -17.76 3.05 -11.67
N GLY A 67 -18.44 3.70 -10.72
CA GLY A 67 -19.81 3.34 -10.32
C GLY A 67 -19.90 1.94 -9.71
N LEU A 68 -18.83 1.50 -9.02
CA LEU A 68 -18.82 0.27 -8.21
C LEU A 68 -19.37 0.52 -6.80
N LEU A 69 -19.23 1.74 -6.31
CA LEU A 69 -19.84 2.23 -5.08
C LEU A 69 -21.01 3.13 -5.50
N GLU A 70 -22.20 2.83 -4.98
CA GLU A 70 -23.45 3.59 -5.23
C GLU A 70 -23.40 5.00 -4.62
#